data_AF-A0AAW9WNE0-F1
#
_entry.id   AF-A0AAW9WNE0-F1
#
_cell.length_a   1.000
_cell.length_b   1.000
_cell.length_c   1.000
_cell.angle_alpha   90.00
_cell.angle_beta   90.00
_cell.angle_gamma   90.00
#
_symmetry.space_group_name_H-M   'P 1'
#
loop_
_entity.id
_entity.type
_entity.pdbx_description
1 polymer ?
#
loop_
_entity_poly.entity_id
_entity_poly.type
_entity_poly.pdbx_seq_one_letter_code
_entity_poly.pdbx_strand_id
1 'polypeptide(L)' 'MGKNERVQQEADHLIDELLKGNENPGLGSKNLFKDVSYLRGRNGARVFYRKTANGYEILGKADKANEQTVINILKKLYE' A
#
# COMPACT_ATOMS: atom_id res chain seq x y z
N MET A 1 2.52 12.38 -2.40
CA MET A 1 2.03 11.52 -3.50
C MET A 1 1.18 12.26 -4.55
N GLY A 2 0.16 13.05 -4.16
CA GLY A 2 -0.81 13.70 -5.07
C GLY A 2 -0.26 14.44 -6.29
N LYS A 3 0.94 15.00 -6.21
CA LYS A 3 1.55 15.82 -7.28
C LYS A 3 2.44 15.03 -8.25
N ASN A 4 2.74 13.76 -7.98
CA ASN A 4 3.62 12.95 -8.83
C ASN A 4 2.81 11.89 -9.59
N GLU A 5 2.50 12.18 -10.85
CA GLU A 5 1.66 11.35 -11.72
C GLU A 5 2.19 9.92 -11.88
N ARG A 6 3.52 9.74 -11.99
CA ARG A 6 4.12 8.39 -12.11
C ARG A 6 3.92 7.54 -10.87
N VAL A 7 3.93 8.17 -9.70
CA VAL A 7 3.70 7.47 -8.43
C VAL A 7 2.21 7.15 -8.25
N GLN A 8 1.32 8.01 -8.74
CA GLN A 8 -0.13 7.74 -8.76
C GLN A 8 -0.45 6.54 -9.66
N GLN A 9 0.01 6.57 -10.92
CA GLN A 9 -0.17 5.48 -11.87
C GLN A 9 0.39 4.15 -11.34
N GLU A 10 1.55 4.20 -10.67
CA GLU A 10 2.12 3.01 -10.04
C GLU A 10 1.25 2.50 -8.88
N ALA A 11 0.74 3.39 -8.02
CA ALA A 11 -0.14 2.98 -6.93
C ALA A 11 -1.43 2.35 -7.46
N ASP A 12 -2.00 2.90 -8.53
CA ASP A 12 -3.21 2.36 -9.18
C ASP A 12 -2.93 0.97 -9.78
N HIS A 13 -1.79 0.80 -10.47
CA HIS A 13 -1.36 -0.51 -10.98
C HIS A 13 -1.15 -1.54 -9.85
N LEU A 14 -0.58 -1.14 -8.71
CA LEU A 14 -0.43 -2.04 -7.56
C LEU A 14 -1.79 -2.47 -6.99
N ILE A 15 -2.79 -1.59 -6.97
CA ILE A 15 -4.15 -1.90 -6.52
C ILE A 15 -4.83 -2.85 -7.50
N ASP A 16 -4.73 -2.60 -8.81
CA ASP A 16 -5.32 -3.47 -9.83
C ASP A 16 -4.78 -4.90 -9.74
N GLU A 17 -3.47 -5.05 -9.53
CA GLU A 17 -2.86 -6.37 -9.32
C GLU A 17 -3.33 -7.03 -8.03
N LEU A 18 -3.44 -6.28 -6.93
CA LEU A 18 -3.95 -6.79 -5.66
C LEU A 18 -5.39 -7.31 -5.80
N LEU A 19 -6.25 -6.57 -6.50
CA LEU A 19 -7.64 -6.95 -6.75
C LEU A 19 -7.77 -8.21 -7.61
N LYS A 20 -6.77 -8.50 -8.45
CA LYS A 20 -6.67 -9.77 -9.19
C LYS A 20 -6.10 -10.93 -8.35
N GLY A 21 -5.76 -10.68 -7.08
CA GLY A 21 -5.18 -11.68 -6.18
C GLY A 21 -3.66 -11.76 -6.21
N ASN A 22 -2.97 -10.87 -6.91
CA ASN A 22 -1.51 -10.79 -6.86
C ASN A 22 -1.10 -10.01 -5.60
N GLU A 23 -0.67 -10.72 -4.56
CA GLU A 23 -0.19 -10.12 -3.30
C GLU A 23 1.31 -9.71 -3.34
N ASN A 24 2.00 -9.93 -4.47
CA ASN A 24 3.43 -9.58 -4.63
C ASN A 24 3.77 -8.74 -5.89
N PRO A 25 2.96 -7.76 -6.32
CA PRO A 25 3.28 -6.91 -7.47
C PRO A 25 4.41 -5.93 -7.16
N GLY A 26 4.97 -5.32 -8.22
CA GLY A 26 6.02 -4.31 -8.10
C GLY A 26 7.32 -4.89 -7.52
N LEU A 27 7.68 -4.45 -6.33
CA LEU A 27 8.82 -4.92 -5.52
C LEU A 27 8.38 -5.88 -4.39
N GLY A 28 7.15 -6.38 -4.45
CA GLY A 28 6.55 -7.29 -3.47
C GLY A 28 5.95 -6.60 -2.25
N SER A 29 5.28 -7.39 -1.42
CA SER A 29 4.66 -6.95 -0.18
C SER A 29 5.62 -7.02 1.02
N LYS A 30 5.25 -6.31 2.09
CA LYS A 30 5.81 -6.47 3.43
C LYS A 30 4.69 -6.42 4.46
N ASN A 31 4.76 -7.30 5.47
CA ASN A 31 3.93 -7.13 6.65
C ASN A 31 4.43 -5.92 7.45
N LEU A 32 3.51 -5.06 7.89
CA LEU A 32 3.81 -3.87 8.69
C LEU A 32 3.64 -4.17 10.19
N PHE A 33 2.46 -4.67 10.56
CA PHE A 33 2.10 -5.20 11.88
C PHE A 33 0.77 -5.95 11.76
N LYS A 34 0.51 -6.92 12.65
CA LYS A 34 -0.75 -7.69 12.68
C LYS A 34 -1.17 -8.14 11.26
N ASP A 35 -2.39 -7.81 10.85
CA ASP A 35 -3.01 -8.10 9.55
C ASP A 35 -2.76 -7.01 8.49
N VAL A 36 -2.02 -5.95 8.82
CA VAL A 36 -1.70 -4.84 7.91
C VAL A 36 -0.40 -5.12 7.17
N SER A 37 -0.49 -5.12 5.84
CA SER A 37 0.63 -5.26 4.91
C SER A 37 0.68 -4.09 3.94
N TYR A 38 1.77 -3.94 3.20
CA TYR A 38 1.86 -2.93 2.15
C TYR A 38 2.65 -3.39 0.94
N LEU A 39 2.19 -2.97 -0.24
CA LEU A 39 2.84 -3.17 -1.52
C LEU A 39 3.87 -2.06 -1.77
N ARG A 40 4.93 -2.40 -2.49
CA ARG A 40 6.03 -1.47 -2.81
C ARG A 40 6.16 -1.33 -4.32
N GLY A 41 6.00 -0.10 -4.79
CA GLY A 41 6.28 0.28 -6.16
C GLY A 41 7.76 0.62 -6.40
N ARG A 42 8.18 0.55 -7.67
CA ARG A 42 9.52 0.90 -8.17
C ARG A 42 9.75 2.41 -8.18
N ASN A 43 8.74 3.20 -8.55
CA ASN A 43 8.75 4.67 -8.54
C ASN A 43 8.55 5.26 -7.13
N GLY A 44 8.29 4.40 -6.15
CA GLY A 44 8.22 4.78 -4.75
C GLY A 44 6.81 4.75 -4.17
N ALA A 45 5.81 4.28 -4.91
CA ALA A 45 4.46 4.10 -4.37
C ALA A 45 4.44 3.08 -3.23
N ARG A 46 3.53 3.30 -2.29
CA ARG A 46 3.17 2.41 -1.20
C ARG A 46 1.66 2.30 -1.13
N VAL A 47 1.15 1.08 -1.09
CA VAL A 47 -0.28 0.80 -0.93
C VAL A 47 -0.43 -0.07 0.31
N PHE A 48 -0.99 0.49 1.37
CA PHE A 48 -1.24 -0.20 2.63
C PHE A 48 -2.61 -0.86 2.56
N TYR A 49 -2.69 -2.12 2.98
CA TYR A 49 -3.92 -2.90 2.91
C TYR A 49 -3.99 -3.91 4.06
N ARG A 50 -5.19 -4.41 4.31
CA ARG A 50 -5.42 -5.64 5.09
C ARG A 50 -6.34 -6.59 4.33
N LYS A 51 -6.24 -7.88 4.66
CA LYS A 51 -7.12 -8.90 4.11
C LYS A 51 -8.33 -9.06 5.02
N THR A 52 -9.52 -9.08 4.43
CA THR A 52 -10.81 -9.24 5.09
C THR A 52 -11.52 -10.46 4.51
N ALA A 53 -12.63 -10.88 5.12
CA ALA A 53 -13.47 -11.94 4.57
C ALA A 53 -14.01 -11.63 3.15
N ASN A 54 -14.10 -10.34 2.80
CA ASN A 54 -14.67 -9.85 1.54
C ASN A 54 -13.61 -9.42 0.51
N GLY A 55 -12.33 -9.73 0.75
CA GLY A 55 -11.22 -9.32 -0.11
C GLY A 55 -10.26 -8.34 0.58
N TYR A 56 -9.76 -7.35 -0.15
CA TYR A 56 -8.75 -6.43 0.35
C TYR A 56 -9.35 -5.07 0.70
N GLU A 57 -8.97 -4.53 1.86
CA GLU A 57 -9.29 -3.16 2.24
C GLU A 57 -8.04 -2.30 2.10
N ILE A 58 -8.11 -1.25 1.28
CA ILE A 58 -7.02 -0.28 1.12
C ILE A 58 -7.09 0.72 2.27
N LEU A 59 -6.06 0.74 3.11
CA LEU A 59 -5.98 1.58 4.31
C LEU A 59 -5.30 2.91 4.06
N GLY A 60 -4.46 3.00 3.02
CA GLY A 60 -3.76 4.23 2.66
C GLY A 60 -2.83 4.09 1.47
N LYS A 61 -2.49 5.23 0.88
CA LYS A 61 -1.49 5.34 -0.19
C LYS A 61 -0.40 6.33 0.24
N ALA A 62 0.85 6.03 -0.06
CA ALA A 62 1.98 6.90 0.22
C ALA A 62 3.03 6.83 -0.88
N ASP A 63 3.97 7.77 -0.84
CA ASP A 63 5.26 7.68 -1.51
C ASP A 63 6.38 7.60 -0.46
N LYS A 64 7.64 7.50 -0.92
CA LYS A 64 8.79 7.46 0.00
C LYS A 64 8.88 8.66 0.94
N ALA A 65 8.38 9.84 0.55
CA ALA A 65 8.50 11.06 1.34
C ALA A 65 7.52 11.10 2.50
N ASN A 66 6.37 10.43 2.39
CA ASN A 66 5.34 10.38 3.45
C ASN A 66 5.03 8.97 3.98
N GLU A 67 5.82 7.96 3.61
CA GLU A 67 5.69 6.56 4.06
C GLU A 67 5.61 6.46 5.59
N GLN A 68 6.55 7.06 6.32
CA GLN A 68 6.57 6.99 7.78
C GLN A 68 5.39 7.70 8.43
N THR A 69 4.92 8.82 7.85
CA THR A 69 3.74 9.54 8.35
C THR A 69 2.50 8.67 8.28
N VAL A 70 2.29 7.98 7.15
CA VAL A 70 1.16 7.04 6.98
C VAL A 70 1.30 5.85 7.91
N ILE A 71 2.48 5.25 8.03
CA ILE A 71 2.75 4.14 8.97
C ILE A 71 2.37 4.54 10.40
N ASN A 72 2.79 5.73 10.86
CA ASN A 72 2.49 6.20 12.21
C ASN A 72 0.99 6.37 12.45
N ILE A 73 0.24 6.85 11.45
CA ILE A 73 -1.23 6.96 11.54
C ILE A 73 -1.87 5.58 11.61
N LEU A 74 -1.45 4.64 10.76
CA LEU A 74 -1.99 3.29 10.76
C LEU A 74 -1.72 2.56 12.08
N LYS A 75 -0.51 2.71 12.63
CA LYS A 75 -0.18 2.17 13.96
C LYS A 75 -1.10 2.73 15.04
N LYS A 76 -1.32 4.05 15.08
CA LYS A 76 -2.25 4.65 16.05
C LYS A 76 -3.70 4.15 15.94
N LEU A 77 -4.13 3.76 14.75
CA LEU A 77 -5.50 3.32 14.49
C LEU A 77 -5.70 1.81 14.70
N TYR A 78 -4.65 1.01 14.49
CA TYR A 78 -4.80 -0.45 14.35
C TYR A 78 -3.76 -1.28 15.13
N GLU A 79 -2.67 -0.70 15.65
CA GLU A 79 -1.68 -1.37 16.52
C GLU A 79 -2.08 -1.25 18.00
#